data_AF-A0AA43UKC8-F1
#
_entry.id   AF-A0AA43UKC8-F1
#
_cell.length_a   1.000
_cell.length_b   1.000
_cell.length_c   1.000
_cell.angle_alpha   90.00
_cell.angle_beta   90.00
_cell.angle_gamma   90.00
#
_symmetry.space_group_name_H-M   'P 1'
#
loop_
_entity.id
_entity.type
_entity.pdbx_description
1 polymer ?
#
loop_
_entity_poly.entity_id
_entity_poly.type
_entity_poly.pdbx_seq_one_letter_code
_entity_poly.pdbx_strand_id
1 'polypeptide(L)'
;MAFKLFKNGDELYESSKELIKRGEFTKAREYLVKSIDKDGGVDDVAAVQVALIDLSSRLTNVNAYQNLLNALNKLTSSSTVEFGLDTIDAEDLKTECALTIRKIQLLSSSGSGSELTEKGKALQALAADYQTRIGAKSLIVTGLFKKDTSVTGNTEFYNLMAVSYETMADGAVFDNPQQAAEYQQIAAGYRQQNGQSTEENMRKVREYSRTCTCWMCGRVATGEGIHFYSAPADVSPSLKDSASSAADSRADTKHIYICRACYSAISNRSDEISKRYYQQTMQQMQAMEARLQAEIAALQSQIAFARMGR
;
A
#
# COMPACT_ATOMS: atom_id res chain seq x y z
N MET A 1 -44.59 0.42 46.86
CA MET A 1 -43.83 -0.33 45.82
C MET A 1 -43.49 0.66 44.72
N ALA A 2 -42.27 1.20 44.73
CA ALA A 2 -41.82 2.13 43.70
C ALA A 2 -41.39 1.33 42.46
N PHE A 3 -42.03 1.59 41.31
CA PHE A 3 -41.60 1.10 40.01
C PHE A 3 -40.18 1.60 39.73
N LYS A 4 -39.17 0.71 39.74
CA LYS A 4 -37.86 0.98 39.14
C LYS A 4 -38.03 1.08 37.62
N LEU A 5 -38.46 2.24 37.12
CA LEU A 5 -38.72 2.47 35.69
C LEU A 5 -37.44 2.73 34.87
N PHE A 6 -36.29 2.91 35.53
CA PHE A 6 -35.01 3.16 34.89
C PHE A 6 -33.94 2.24 35.48
N LYS A 7 -33.23 1.51 34.61
CA LYS A 7 -32.03 0.74 35.00
C LYS A 7 -30.97 1.69 35.57
N ASN A 8 -30.34 1.30 36.68
CA ASN A 8 -29.15 1.97 37.22
C ASN A 8 -27.90 1.62 36.37
N GLY A 9 -26.74 2.24 36.64
CA GLY A 9 -25.52 2.00 35.84
C GLY A 9 -25.08 0.54 35.89
N ASP A 10 -25.05 -0.07 37.07
CA ASP A 10 -24.71 -1.51 37.24
C ASP A 10 -25.59 -2.44 36.39
N GLU A 11 -26.91 -2.24 36.40
CA GLU A 11 -27.84 -3.04 35.58
C GLU A 11 -27.61 -2.82 34.07
N LEU A 12 -27.17 -1.63 33.65
CA LEU A 12 -26.79 -1.34 32.27
C LEU A 12 -25.46 -2.00 31.89
N TYR A 13 -24.47 -1.98 32.79
CA TYR A 13 -23.18 -2.63 32.61
C TYR A 13 -23.33 -4.14 32.45
N GLU A 14 -24.03 -4.82 33.35
CA GLU A 14 -24.26 -6.27 33.24
C GLU A 14 -25.09 -6.63 32.00
N SER A 15 -26.09 -5.80 31.64
CA SER A 15 -26.84 -5.98 30.39
C SER A 15 -25.92 -5.87 29.17
N SER A 16 -24.91 -5.00 29.21
CA SER A 16 -23.99 -4.79 28.09
C SER A 16 -23.04 -5.98 27.89
N LYS A 17 -22.57 -6.64 28.96
CA LYS A 17 -21.75 -7.86 28.87
C LYS A 17 -22.46 -8.95 28.07
N GLU A 18 -23.75 -9.17 28.32
CA GLU A 18 -24.56 -10.13 27.58
C GLU A 18 -24.75 -9.74 26.11
N LEU A 19 -24.88 -8.44 25.81
CA LEU A 19 -24.94 -7.95 24.44
C LEU A 19 -23.61 -8.15 23.70
N ILE A 20 -22.46 -7.96 24.36
CA ILE A 20 -21.14 -8.22 23.77
C ILE A 20 -21.00 -9.71 23.45
N LYS A 21 -21.40 -10.62 24.35
CA LYS A 21 -21.40 -12.08 24.10
C LYS A 21 -22.24 -12.47 22.88
N ARG A 22 -23.33 -11.75 22.61
CA ARG A 22 -24.21 -11.94 21.44
C ARG A 22 -23.73 -11.23 20.18
N GLY A 23 -22.65 -10.44 20.25
CA GLY A 23 -22.15 -9.64 19.12
C GLY A 23 -22.98 -8.39 18.81
N GLU A 24 -23.90 -7.97 19.69
CA GLU A 24 -24.74 -6.78 19.51
C GLU A 24 -23.99 -5.50 19.93
N PHE A 25 -22.86 -5.22 19.27
CA PHE A 25 -21.90 -4.19 19.68
C PHE A 25 -22.48 -2.77 19.74
N THR A 26 -23.34 -2.38 18.80
CA THR A 26 -23.95 -1.04 18.79
C THR A 26 -24.78 -0.79 20.04
N LYS A 27 -25.64 -1.74 20.42
CA LYS A 27 -26.47 -1.63 21.63
C LYS A 27 -25.63 -1.74 22.90
N ALA A 28 -24.65 -2.64 22.91
CA ALA A 28 -23.73 -2.79 24.04
C ALA A 28 -23.01 -1.46 24.33
N ARG A 29 -22.49 -0.81 23.29
CA ARG A 29 -21.85 0.50 23.37
C ARG A 29 -22.77 1.57 23.97
N GLU A 30 -24.01 1.68 23.50
CA GLU A 30 -24.97 2.64 24.04
C GLU A 30 -25.24 2.41 25.54
N TYR A 31 -25.30 1.16 25.97
CA TYR A 31 -25.55 0.83 27.38
C TYR A 31 -24.34 1.09 28.25
N LEU A 32 -23.13 0.80 27.76
CA LEU A 32 -21.88 1.13 28.45
C LEU A 32 -21.70 2.63 28.63
N VAL A 33 -21.93 3.43 27.58
CA VAL A 33 -21.85 4.90 27.69
C VAL A 33 -22.86 5.43 28.71
N LYS A 34 -24.11 4.95 28.65
CA LYS A 34 -25.14 5.33 29.64
C LYS A 34 -24.82 4.88 31.06
N SER A 35 -24.10 3.76 31.23
CA SER A 35 -23.62 3.30 32.53
C SER A 35 -22.60 4.30 33.10
N ILE A 36 -21.60 4.65 32.29
CA ILE A 36 -20.55 5.62 32.65
C ILE A 36 -21.14 6.99 33.01
N ASP A 37 -22.18 7.43 32.31
CA ASP A 37 -22.81 8.74 32.53
C ASP A 37 -23.67 8.82 33.81
N LYS A 38 -24.19 7.68 34.31
CA LYS A 38 -25.21 7.65 35.38
C LYS A 38 -24.65 7.47 36.79
N ASP A 39 -23.52 6.79 36.96
CA ASP A 39 -22.87 6.59 38.25
C ASP A 39 -21.51 7.31 38.24
N GLY A 40 -21.38 8.37 39.04
CA GLY A 40 -20.31 9.36 38.96
C GLY A 40 -18.88 8.82 39.08
N GLY A 41 -18.29 8.41 37.96
CA GLY A 41 -16.87 8.15 37.67
C GLY A 41 -16.22 7.01 38.45
N VAL A 42 -15.52 6.03 37.89
CA VAL A 42 -15.04 5.73 36.54
C VAL A 42 -15.09 4.20 36.48
N ASP A 43 -16.02 3.61 35.74
CA ASP A 43 -15.87 2.19 35.35
C ASP A 43 -14.91 2.17 34.16
N ASP A 44 -13.62 2.28 34.49
CA ASP A 44 -12.50 2.29 33.55
C ASP A 44 -12.48 1.02 32.69
N VAL A 45 -13.00 -0.11 33.19
CA VAL A 45 -13.25 -1.32 32.40
C VAL A 45 -14.32 -1.07 31.34
N ALA A 46 -15.45 -0.46 31.70
CA ALA A 46 -16.48 -0.09 30.73
C ALA A 46 -15.95 0.85 29.65
N ALA A 47 -15.08 1.81 30.01
CA ALA A 47 -14.44 2.71 29.05
C ALA A 47 -13.53 1.95 28.06
N VAL A 48 -12.79 0.95 28.53
CA VAL A 48 -11.99 0.07 27.66
C VAL A 48 -12.90 -0.76 26.74
N GLN A 49 -14.01 -1.31 27.25
CA GLN A 49 -14.97 -2.07 26.44
C GLN A 49 -15.61 -1.22 25.34
N VAL A 50 -15.95 0.05 25.62
CA VAL A 50 -16.43 1.01 24.61
C VAL A 50 -15.36 1.22 23.54
N ALA A 51 -14.11 1.44 23.93
CA ALA A 51 -13.02 1.66 22.98
C ALA A 51 -12.73 0.40 22.12
N LEU A 52 -12.83 -0.81 22.69
CA LEU A 52 -12.75 -2.07 21.95
C LEU A 52 -13.88 -2.21 20.93
N ILE A 53 -15.12 -1.88 21.31
CA ILE A 53 -16.26 -1.87 20.37
C ILE A 53 -16.01 -0.88 19.24
N ASP A 54 -15.55 0.33 19.54
CA ASP A 54 -15.27 1.35 18.52
C ASP A 54 -14.14 0.94 17.57
N LEU A 55 -13.17 0.16 18.07
CA LEU A 55 -12.10 -0.41 17.27
C LEU A 55 -12.59 -1.50 16.29
N SER A 56 -13.62 -2.28 16.66
CA SER A 56 -14.10 -3.45 15.88
C SER A 56 -14.37 -3.16 14.39
N SER A 57 -14.86 -1.96 14.06
CA SER A 57 -15.16 -1.53 12.69
C SER A 57 -14.05 -0.72 12.03
N ARG A 58 -12.94 -0.47 12.74
CA ARG A 58 -11.88 0.49 12.37
C ARG A 58 -10.47 -0.07 12.61
N LEU A 59 -10.28 -1.35 12.31
CA LEU A 59 -9.02 -2.09 12.54
C LEU A 59 -7.79 -1.55 11.79
N THR A 60 -7.95 -0.61 10.87
CA THR A 60 -6.84 0.06 10.15
C THR A 60 -6.63 1.51 10.59
N ASN A 61 -7.40 2.00 11.55
CA ASN A 61 -7.39 3.40 11.97
C ASN A 61 -6.51 3.62 13.21
N VAL A 62 -5.44 4.41 13.05
CA VAL A 62 -4.51 4.77 14.15
C VAL A 62 -5.23 5.37 15.34
N ASN A 63 -6.18 6.28 15.11
CA ASN A 63 -6.87 7.00 16.18
C ASN A 63 -7.74 6.05 17.01
N ALA A 64 -8.29 4.99 16.41
CA ALA A 64 -9.05 3.98 17.14
C ALA A 64 -8.16 3.21 18.13
N TYR A 65 -6.96 2.79 17.70
CA TYR A 65 -5.98 2.17 18.59
C TYR A 65 -5.45 3.13 19.66
N GLN A 66 -5.21 4.40 19.32
CA GLN A 66 -4.79 5.41 20.30
C GLN A 66 -5.86 5.64 21.37
N ASN A 67 -7.13 5.70 20.99
CA ASN A 67 -8.24 5.83 21.93
C ASN A 67 -8.31 4.62 22.88
N LEU A 68 -8.15 3.40 22.35
CA LEU A 68 -8.08 2.19 23.17
C LEU A 68 -6.87 2.20 24.12
N LEU A 69 -5.68 2.55 23.63
CA LEU A 69 -4.47 2.66 24.45
C LEU A 69 -4.63 3.70 25.56
N ASN A 70 -5.26 4.84 25.26
CA ASN A 70 -5.55 5.87 26.26
C ASN A 70 -6.55 5.39 27.32
N ALA A 71 -7.56 4.60 26.94
CA ALA A 71 -8.49 3.98 27.89
C ALA A 71 -7.76 2.95 28.77
N LEU A 72 -6.93 2.09 28.17
CA LEU A 72 -6.13 1.09 28.90
C LEU A 72 -5.12 1.72 29.86
N ASN A 73 -4.51 2.86 29.51
CA ASN A 73 -3.59 3.56 30.41
C ASN A 73 -4.30 4.21 31.62
N LYS A 74 -5.61 4.45 31.51
CA LYS A 74 -6.45 4.93 32.62
C LYS A 74 -7.08 3.79 33.42
N LEU A 75 -6.94 2.55 32.96
CA LEU A 75 -7.41 1.37 33.67
C LEU A 75 -6.55 1.15 34.92
N THR A 76 -7.18 1.29 36.08
CA THR A 76 -6.58 1.15 37.41
C THR A 76 -7.30 0.12 38.27
N SER A 77 -8.56 -0.18 37.97
CA SER A 77 -9.39 -1.11 38.76
C SER A 77 -9.07 -2.59 38.53
N SER A 78 -8.48 -2.95 37.39
CA SER A 78 -8.23 -4.35 37.00
C SER A 78 -7.00 -4.48 36.11
N SER A 79 -6.31 -5.62 36.19
CA SER A 79 -5.25 -6.02 35.25
C SER A 79 -5.79 -6.79 34.04
N THR A 80 -7.05 -7.19 34.07
CA THR A 80 -7.71 -7.94 32.99
C THR A 80 -9.04 -7.28 32.59
N VAL A 81 -9.43 -7.48 31.33
CA VAL A 81 -10.67 -6.96 30.76
C VAL A 81 -11.45 -8.13 30.17
N GLU A 82 -12.67 -8.32 30.66
CA GLU A 82 -13.63 -9.26 30.05
C GLU A 82 -14.23 -8.61 28.80
N PHE A 83 -14.18 -9.33 27.66
CA PHE A 83 -14.83 -8.89 26.43
C PHE A 83 -15.52 -10.09 25.75
N GLY A 84 -16.84 -10.17 25.93
CA GLY A 84 -17.63 -11.29 25.43
C GLY A 84 -17.35 -12.56 26.23
N LEU A 85 -16.74 -13.55 25.59
CA LEU A 85 -16.31 -14.80 26.23
C LEU A 85 -14.81 -14.81 26.56
N ASP A 86 -14.09 -13.77 26.13
CA ASP A 86 -12.64 -13.69 26.24
C ASP A 86 -12.25 -12.87 27.48
N THR A 87 -11.19 -13.30 28.17
CA THR A 87 -10.54 -12.53 29.23
C THR A 87 -9.18 -12.07 28.73
N ILE A 88 -8.97 -10.77 28.68
CA ILE A 88 -7.81 -10.14 28.02
C ILE A 88 -6.89 -9.57 29.09
N ASP A 89 -5.59 -9.83 29.00
CA ASP A 89 -4.58 -9.16 29.81
C ASP A 89 -4.38 -7.72 29.31
N ALA A 90 -4.50 -6.74 30.21
CA ALA A 90 -4.45 -5.33 29.85
C ALA A 90 -3.06 -4.89 29.36
N GLU A 91 -1.98 -5.46 29.90
CA GLU A 91 -0.60 -5.11 29.50
C GLU A 91 -0.22 -5.72 28.15
N ASP A 92 -0.66 -6.95 27.87
CA ASP A 92 -0.54 -7.56 26.55
C ASP A 92 -1.31 -6.72 25.51
N LEU A 93 -2.54 -6.27 25.83
CA LEU A 93 -3.33 -5.45 24.91
C LEU A 93 -2.74 -4.03 24.71
N LYS A 94 -2.20 -3.40 25.77
CA LYS A 94 -1.45 -2.14 25.65
C LYS A 94 -0.25 -2.30 24.72
N THR A 95 0.50 -3.38 24.90
CA THR A 95 1.64 -3.73 24.06
C THR A 95 1.23 -3.87 22.60
N GLU A 96 0.20 -4.66 22.30
CA GLU A 96 -0.30 -4.83 20.94
C GLU A 96 -0.79 -3.52 20.32
N CYS A 97 -1.51 -2.68 21.07
CA CYS A 97 -1.98 -1.37 20.59
C CYS A 97 -0.80 -0.46 20.23
N ALA A 98 0.20 -0.36 21.10
CA ALA A 98 1.37 0.49 20.87
C ALA A 98 2.16 0.06 19.61
N LEU A 99 2.38 -1.25 19.44
CA LEU A 99 3.06 -1.79 18.25
C LEU A 99 2.22 -1.57 16.99
N THR A 100 0.91 -1.76 17.06
CA THR A 100 0.00 -1.60 15.90
C THR A 100 -0.12 -0.14 15.47
N ILE A 101 -0.13 0.80 16.40
CA ILE A 101 -0.06 2.25 16.10
C ILE A 101 1.20 2.55 15.30
N ARG A 102 2.37 2.11 15.80
CA ARG A 102 3.65 2.32 15.11
C ARG A 102 3.68 1.64 13.75
N LYS A 103 3.11 0.43 13.63
CA LYS A 103 2.96 -0.29 12.36
C LYS A 103 2.18 0.54 11.34
N ILE A 104 0.99 1.02 11.70
CA ILE A 104 0.15 1.77 10.76
C ILE A 104 0.84 3.08 10.35
N GLN A 105 1.47 3.79 11.29
CA GLN A 105 2.20 5.04 11.02
C GLN A 105 3.40 4.83 10.08
N LEU A 106 4.20 3.79 10.29
CA LEU A 106 5.33 3.48 9.40
C LEU A 106 4.85 3.03 8.02
N LEU A 107 3.79 2.22 7.94
CA LEU A 107 3.30 1.74 6.65
C LEU A 107 2.65 2.87 5.84
N SER A 108 2.00 3.84 6.48
CA SER A 108 1.37 4.98 5.81
C SER A 108 2.34 6.09 5.41
N SER A 109 3.55 6.14 5.97
CA SER A 109 4.54 7.15 5.58
C SER A 109 5.10 6.88 4.17
N SER A 110 5.04 7.88 3.30
CA SER A 110 5.73 7.89 2.00
C SER A 110 7.18 8.31 2.13
N GLY A 111 8.00 8.01 1.13
CA GLY A 111 9.38 8.51 1.04
C GLY A 111 10.02 8.16 -0.29
N SER A 112 11.24 8.63 -0.49
CA SER A 112 12.07 8.27 -1.65
C SER A 112 13.54 8.08 -1.27
N GLY A 113 14.27 7.27 -2.03
CA GLY A 113 15.71 7.05 -1.83
C GLY A 113 16.04 6.65 -0.39
N SER A 114 16.90 7.43 0.27
CA SER A 114 17.36 7.20 1.64
C SER A 114 16.23 7.18 2.68
N GLU A 115 15.12 7.90 2.46
CA GLU A 115 13.98 7.89 3.39
C GLU A 115 13.32 6.51 3.45
N LEU A 116 13.26 5.80 2.31
CA LEU A 116 12.75 4.43 2.25
C LEU A 116 13.70 3.46 2.95
N THR A 117 15.02 3.69 2.86
CA THR A 117 16.00 2.90 3.59
C THR A 117 15.85 3.06 5.10
N GLU A 118 15.68 4.28 5.60
CA GLU A 118 15.44 4.54 7.03
C GLU A 118 14.09 4.00 7.50
N LYS A 119 13.03 4.13 6.69
CA LYS A 119 11.74 3.48 6.94
C LYS A 119 11.90 1.96 7.07
N GLY A 120 12.70 1.34 6.20
CA GLY A 120 13.03 -0.08 6.28
C GLY A 120 13.66 -0.46 7.63
N LYS A 121 14.69 0.26 8.07
CA LYS A 121 15.31 0.03 9.40
C LYS A 121 14.33 0.20 10.55
N ALA A 122 13.45 1.21 10.47
CA ALA A 122 12.41 1.41 11.49
C ALA A 122 11.39 0.27 11.53
N LEU A 123 11.06 -0.33 10.37
CA LEU A 123 10.23 -1.53 10.27
C LEU A 123 10.93 -2.77 10.82
N GLN A 124 12.25 -2.94 10.63
CA GLN A 124 13.02 -4.02 11.24
C GLN A 124 13.00 -3.95 12.77
N ALA A 125 13.20 -2.75 13.33
CA ALA A 125 13.11 -2.53 14.77
C ALA A 125 11.70 -2.86 15.29
N LEU A 126 10.65 -2.43 14.59
CA LEU A 126 9.28 -2.78 14.94
C LEU A 126 9.02 -4.30 14.85
N ALA A 127 9.54 -4.97 13.83
CA ALA A 127 9.41 -6.43 13.68
C ALA A 127 10.01 -7.14 14.89
N ALA A 128 11.23 -6.74 15.31
CA ALA A 128 11.88 -7.27 16.50
C ALA A 128 11.06 -7.04 17.77
N ASP A 129 10.40 -5.88 17.90
CA ASP A 129 9.50 -5.61 19.02
C ASP A 129 8.29 -6.57 19.03
N TYR A 130 7.69 -6.87 17.87
CA TYR A 130 6.62 -7.89 17.77
C TYR A 130 7.11 -9.29 18.19
N GLN A 131 8.29 -9.71 17.74
CA GLN A 131 8.86 -11.01 18.09
C GLN A 131 9.18 -11.11 19.59
N THR A 132 9.79 -10.08 20.17
CA THR A 132 10.27 -10.12 21.55
C THR A 132 9.17 -9.90 22.58
N ARG A 133 8.19 -9.02 22.28
CA ARG A 133 7.14 -8.64 23.24
C ARG A 133 5.87 -9.48 23.13
N ILE A 134 5.57 -10.04 21.94
CA ILE A 134 4.39 -10.88 21.71
C ILE A 134 4.81 -12.32 21.38
N GLY A 135 5.76 -12.49 20.46
CA GLY A 135 6.31 -13.80 20.10
C GLY A 135 5.26 -14.73 19.52
N ALA A 136 5.13 -15.93 20.07
CA ALA A 136 4.20 -16.96 19.57
C ALA A 136 2.73 -16.72 19.96
N LYS A 137 2.44 -15.73 20.82
CA LYS A 137 1.05 -15.41 21.20
C LYS A 137 0.29 -14.83 20.00
N SER A 138 -0.98 -15.21 19.86
CA SER A 138 -1.89 -14.62 18.86
C SER A 138 -2.19 -13.16 19.19
N LEU A 139 -2.37 -12.34 18.16
CA LEU A 139 -2.82 -10.96 18.33
C LEU A 139 -4.28 -10.95 18.82
N ILE A 140 -4.49 -10.27 19.95
CA ILE A 140 -5.75 -10.16 20.67
C ILE A 140 -6.81 -9.54 19.77
N VAL A 141 -6.55 -8.39 19.14
CA VAL A 141 -7.56 -7.66 18.37
C VAL A 141 -7.99 -8.47 17.13
N THR A 142 -7.05 -9.13 16.47
CA THR A 142 -7.34 -10.00 15.33
C THR A 142 -8.14 -11.23 15.76
N GLY A 143 -7.76 -11.87 16.86
CA GLY A 143 -8.50 -13.00 17.43
C GLY A 143 -9.93 -12.63 17.82
N LEU A 144 -10.14 -11.48 18.47
CA LEU A 144 -11.45 -11.01 18.93
C LEU A 144 -12.41 -10.76 17.76
N PHE A 145 -11.97 -9.98 16.77
CA PHE A 145 -12.86 -9.42 15.75
C PHE A 145 -12.83 -10.14 14.40
N LYS A 146 -11.73 -10.82 14.06
CA LYS A 146 -11.63 -11.62 12.82
C LYS A 146 -11.74 -13.12 13.08
N LYS A 147 -11.73 -13.55 14.34
CA LYS A 147 -11.71 -14.97 14.73
C LYS A 147 -10.52 -15.72 14.12
N ASP A 148 -9.42 -15.00 13.90
CA ASP A 148 -8.19 -15.52 13.34
C ASP A 148 -7.10 -15.47 14.41
N THR A 149 -6.73 -16.65 14.90
CA THR A 149 -5.68 -16.84 15.91
C THR A 149 -4.34 -17.24 15.28
N SER A 150 -4.29 -17.40 13.95
CA SER A 150 -3.04 -17.74 13.24
C SER A 150 -2.06 -16.56 13.19
N VAL A 151 -2.57 -15.33 13.29
CA VAL A 151 -1.75 -14.13 13.32
C VAL A 151 -1.16 -13.94 14.72
N THR A 152 0.15 -14.17 14.84
CA THR A 152 0.96 -14.04 16.06
C THR A 152 2.02 -12.95 15.90
N GLY A 153 2.69 -12.59 17.01
CA GLY A 153 3.87 -11.72 16.97
C GLY A 153 4.98 -12.23 16.04
N ASN A 154 5.19 -13.54 15.97
CA ASN A 154 6.15 -14.17 15.06
C ASN A 154 5.72 -14.04 13.59
N THR A 155 4.44 -14.21 13.28
CA THR A 155 3.96 -14.00 11.92
C THR A 155 4.09 -12.53 11.49
N GLU A 156 3.85 -11.60 12.42
CA GLU A 156 4.05 -10.17 12.18
C GLU A 156 5.52 -9.80 12.01
N PHE A 157 6.41 -10.43 12.77
CA PHE A 157 7.85 -10.29 12.59
C PHE A 157 8.25 -10.64 11.15
N TYR A 158 7.88 -11.83 10.65
CA TYR A 158 8.24 -12.24 9.30
C TYR A 158 7.64 -11.32 8.23
N ASN A 159 6.38 -10.91 8.41
CA ASN A 159 5.72 -9.96 7.51
C ASN A 159 6.44 -8.61 7.47
N LEU A 160 6.75 -8.03 8.63
CA LEU A 160 7.40 -6.73 8.71
C LEU A 160 8.86 -6.78 8.25
N MET A 161 9.58 -7.87 8.52
CA MET A 161 10.92 -8.08 7.98
C MET A 161 10.89 -8.13 6.45
N ALA A 162 9.98 -8.89 5.85
CA ALA A 162 9.83 -8.91 4.39
C ALA A 162 9.54 -7.51 3.81
N VAL A 163 8.53 -6.81 4.37
CA VAL A 163 8.17 -5.46 3.94
C VAL A 163 9.31 -4.46 4.15
N SER A 164 10.11 -4.62 5.20
CA SER A 164 11.25 -3.75 5.47
C SER A 164 12.29 -3.83 4.35
N TYR A 165 12.65 -5.04 3.92
CA TYR A 165 13.62 -5.25 2.86
C TYR A 165 13.05 -4.89 1.49
N GLU A 166 11.76 -5.14 1.25
CA GLU A 166 11.07 -4.62 0.05
C GLU A 166 11.15 -3.09 -0.02
N THR A 167 10.92 -2.41 1.11
CA THR A 167 11.02 -0.94 1.20
C THR A 167 12.45 -0.46 0.97
N MET A 168 13.45 -1.14 1.54
CA MET A 168 14.86 -0.80 1.33
C MET A 168 15.28 -1.01 -0.13
N ALA A 169 14.79 -2.07 -0.77
CA ALA A 169 15.00 -2.33 -2.18
C ALA A 169 14.46 -1.18 -3.04
N ASP A 170 13.21 -0.76 -2.80
CA ASP A 170 12.59 0.35 -3.53
C ASP A 170 13.35 1.69 -3.31
N GLY A 171 13.99 1.88 -2.16
CA GLY A 171 14.87 3.02 -1.90
C GLY A 171 16.21 2.96 -2.62
N ALA A 172 16.80 1.77 -2.75
CA ALA A 172 18.13 1.59 -3.34
C ALA A 172 18.11 1.35 -4.86
N VAL A 173 16.97 0.94 -5.42
CA VAL A 173 16.87 0.39 -6.78
C VAL A 173 17.42 1.30 -7.88
N PHE A 174 17.30 2.62 -7.73
CA PHE A 174 17.76 3.57 -8.72
C PHE A 174 19.27 3.86 -8.61
N ASP A 175 19.86 3.74 -7.42
CA ASP A 175 21.28 4.04 -7.23
C ASP A 175 22.13 2.77 -7.36
N ASN A 176 21.61 1.65 -6.85
CA ASN A 176 22.26 0.35 -6.84
C ASN A 176 21.25 -0.80 -7.01
N PRO A 177 20.90 -1.17 -8.25
CA PRO A 177 20.00 -2.29 -8.53
C PRO A 177 20.48 -3.63 -7.96
N GLN A 178 21.80 -3.87 -7.88
CA GLN A 178 22.33 -5.13 -7.33
C GLN A 178 22.02 -5.24 -5.84
N GLN A 179 22.24 -4.17 -5.07
CA GLN A 179 21.87 -4.12 -3.66
C GLN A 179 20.36 -4.25 -3.47
N ALA A 180 19.55 -3.63 -4.35
CA ALA A 180 18.11 -3.81 -4.33
C ALA A 180 17.69 -5.27 -4.59
N ALA A 181 18.39 -5.98 -5.48
CA ALA A 181 18.18 -7.41 -5.71
C ALA A 181 18.48 -8.25 -4.46
N GLU A 182 19.59 -7.96 -3.76
CA GLU A 182 19.94 -8.62 -2.50
C GLU A 182 18.84 -8.42 -1.45
N TYR A 183 18.34 -7.20 -1.29
CA TYR A 183 17.21 -6.93 -0.39
C TYR A 183 15.95 -7.70 -0.78
N GLN A 184 15.60 -7.77 -2.07
CA GLN A 184 14.45 -8.56 -2.52
C GLN A 184 14.64 -10.06 -2.25
N GLN A 185 15.87 -10.58 -2.37
CA GLN A 185 16.16 -11.97 -2.03
C GLN A 185 15.99 -12.25 -0.52
N ILE A 186 16.42 -11.32 0.33
CA ILE A 186 16.22 -11.44 1.78
C ILE A 186 14.72 -11.37 2.12
N ALA A 187 13.98 -10.44 1.50
CA ALA A 187 12.53 -10.34 1.67
C ALA A 187 11.82 -11.64 1.29
N ALA A 188 12.19 -12.24 0.16
CA ALA A 188 11.67 -13.53 -0.29
C ALA A 188 11.88 -14.63 0.76
N GLY A 189 13.05 -14.68 1.40
CA GLY A 189 13.33 -15.63 2.48
C GLY A 189 12.38 -15.50 3.66
N TYR A 190 12.04 -14.28 4.07
CA TYR A 190 11.07 -14.03 5.14
C TYR A 190 9.64 -14.36 4.73
N ARG A 191 9.24 -14.04 3.49
CA ARG A 191 7.94 -14.45 2.92
C ARG A 191 7.80 -15.98 2.95
N GLN A 192 8.82 -16.70 2.51
CA GLN A 192 8.84 -18.16 2.49
C GLN A 192 8.74 -18.76 3.89
N GLN A 193 9.46 -18.22 4.88
CA GLN A 193 9.38 -18.66 6.28
C GLN A 193 7.97 -18.47 6.86
N ASN A 194 7.21 -17.49 6.35
CA ASN A 194 5.83 -17.26 6.73
C ASN A 194 4.80 -17.96 5.82
N GLY A 195 5.24 -18.89 4.95
CA GLY A 195 4.37 -19.64 4.05
C GLY A 195 3.76 -18.83 2.89
N GLN A 196 4.32 -17.67 2.56
CA GLN A 196 3.83 -16.78 1.51
C GLN A 196 4.56 -17.01 0.17
N SER A 197 3.91 -16.61 -0.93
CA SER A 197 4.55 -16.64 -2.25
C SER A 197 5.75 -15.70 -2.31
N THR A 198 6.80 -16.14 -3.01
CA THR A 198 8.04 -15.40 -3.25
C THR A 198 8.19 -14.95 -4.71
N GLU A 199 7.22 -15.26 -5.56
CA GLU A 199 7.33 -15.10 -7.01
C GLU A 199 7.63 -13.68 -7.44
N GLU A 200 6.95 -12.71 -6.84
CA GLU A 200 7.14 -11.27 -7.11
C GLU A 200 8.54 -10.81 -6.71
N ASN A 201 9.00 -11.16 -5.50
CA ASN A 201 10.34 -10.82 -5.04
C ASN A 201 11.40 -11.44 -5.97
N MET A 202 11.24 -12.71 -6.34
CA MET A 202 12.17 -13.40 -7.23
C MET A 202 12.13 -12.87 -8.67
N ARG A 203 11.00 -12.34 -9.13
CA ARG A 203 10.92 -11.59 -10.39
C ARG A 203 11.79 -10.34 -10.31
N LYS A 204 11.61 -9.53 -9.27
CA LYS A 204 12.42 -8.32 -9.04
C LYS A 204 13.90 -8.63 -8.91
N VAL A 205 14.28 -9.71 -8.22
CA VAL A 205 15.68 -10.17 -8.14
C VAL A 205 16.28 -10.38 -9.54
N ARG A 206 15.58 -11.10 -10.42
CA ARG A 206 16.02 -11.33 -11.81
C ARG A 206 16.13 -10.03 -12.60
N GLU A 207 15.12 -9.17 -12.53
CA GLU A 207 15.12 -7.88 -13.23
C GLU A 207 16.27 -6.97 -12.75
N TYR A 208 16.43 -6.84 -11.44
CA TYR A 208 17.36 -5.87 -10.83
C TYR A 208 18.82 -6.30 -10.98
N SER A 209 19.09 -7.62 -10.98
CA SER A 209 20.43 -8.18 -11.18
C SER A 209 20.86 -8.27 -12.64
N ARG A 210 19.91 -8.18 -13.59
CA ARG A 210 20.22 -8.30 -15.01
C ARG A 210 21.11 -7.16 -15.47
N THR A 211 22.10 -7.49 -16.30
CA THR A 211 23.02 -6.53 -16.89
C THR A 211 22.98 -6.66 -18.40
N CYS A 212 23.06 -5.54 -19.11
CA CYS A 212 23.13 -5.50 -20.56
C CYS A 212 24.18 -4.50 -21.05
N THR A 213 24.58 -4.63 -22.31
CA THR A 213 25.29 -3.57 -23.03
C THR A 213 24.29 -2.81 -23.88
N CYS A 214 24.23 -1.48 -23.74
CA CYS A 214 23.30 -0.64 -24.51
C CYS A 214 23.64 -0.70 -25.99
N TRP A 215 22.67 -1.11 -26.82
CA TRP A 215 22.83 -1.20 -28.27
C TRP A 215 23.21 0.12 -28.94
N MET A 216 22.75 1.25 -28.38
CA MET A 216 22.94 2.58 -28.98
C MET A 216 24.28 3.22 -28.64
N CYS A 217 24.76 3.06 -27.41
CA CYS A 217 25.94 3.78 -26.91
C CYS A 217 27.05 2.88 -26.36
N GLY A 218 26.86 1.57 -26.34
CA GLY A 218 27.84 0.59 -25.85
C GLY A 218 28.10 0.61 -24.34
N ARG A 219 27.41 1.47 -23.57
CA ARG A 219 27.56 1.50 -22.11
C ARG A 219 26.86 0.30 -21.47
N VAL A 220 27.50 -0.27 -20.45
CA VAL A 220 26.91 -1.31 -19.62
C VAL A 220 25.90 -0.69 -18.65
N ALA A 221 24.75 -1.32 -18.48
CA ALA A 221 23.71 -0.94 -17.53
C ALA A 221 23.19 -2.16 -16.79
N THR A 222 22.82 -2.00 -15.52
CA THR A 222 22.27 -3.05 -14.66
C THR A 222 20.88 -2.64 -14.20
N GLY A 223 19.96 -3.59 -13.98
CA GLY A 223 18.57 -3.31 -13.61
C GLY A 223 17.65 -3.11 -14.82
N GLU A 224 17.10 -4.22 -15.31
CA GLU A 224 16.06 -4.23 -16.34
C GLU A 224 14.81 -3.51 -15.82
N GLY A 225 14.22 -2.65 -16.65
CA GLY A 225 13.08 -1.80 -16.26
C GLY A 225 13.46 -0.56 -15.45
N ILE A 226 14.71 -0.45 -14.97
CA ILE A 226 15.19 0.68 -14.16
C ILE A 226 16.16 1.55 -14.94
N HIS A 227 17.25 0.95 -15.43
CA HIS A 227 18.32 1.64 -16.17
C HIS A 227 18.44 1.19 -17.61
N PHE A 228 17.78 0.12 -18.01
CA PHE A 228 17.65 -0.27 -19.40
C PHE A 228 16.31 -0.94 -19.68
N TYR A 229 15.92 -0.93 -20.95
CA TYR A 229 14.64 -1.45 -21.42
C TYR A 229 14.85 -2.28 -22.69
N SER A 230 13.99 -3.27 -22.88
CA SER A 230 13.83 -3.95 -24.17
C SER A 230 13.03 -3.07 -25.12
N ALA A 231 13.56 -2.80 -26.31
CA ALA A 231 12.92 -1.97 -27.34
C ALA A 231 12.86 -2.72 -28.67
N PRO A 232 11.74 -2.65 -29.41
CA PRO A 232 11.62 -3.33 -30.69
C PRO A 232 12.59 -2.73 -31.71
N ALA A 233 13.30 -3.58 -32.43
CA ALA A 233 14.23 -3.19 -33.49
C ALA A 233 14.33 -4.28 -34.57
N ASP A 234 14.34 -3.84 -35.82
CA ASP A 234 14.68 -4.71 -36.95
C ASP A 234 16.21 -4.74 -37.11
N VAL A 235 16.84 -5.77 -36.55
CA VAL A 235 18.29 -5.89 -36.54
C VAL A 235 18.74 -6.88 -37.61
N SER A 236 19.49 -6.37 -38.58
CA SER A 236 20.08 -7.20 -39.64
C SER A 236 20.85 -8.40 -39.07
N PRO A 237 20.69 -9.61 -39.65
CA PRO A 237 21.42 -10.80 -39.21
C PRO A 237 22.94 -10.67 -39.24
N SER A 238 23.48 -9.78 -40.08
CA SER A 238 24.93 -9.51 -40.16
C SER A 238 25.50 -8.81 -38.92
N LEU A 239 24.64 -8.23 -38.09
CA LEU A 239 25.00 -7.53 -36.85
C LEU A 239 24.82 -8.42 -35.61
N LYS A 240 24.72 -9.74 -35.76
CA LYS A 240 24.62 -10.68 -34.64
C LYS A 240 25.94 -10.68 -33.86
N ASP A 241 25.87 -10.24 -32.60
CA ASP A 241 27.03 -10.10 -31.71
C ASP A 241 27.73 -11.45 -31.50
N SER A 242 28.92 -11.60 -32.06
CA SER A 242 29.75 -12.82 -31.92
C SER A 242 30.96 -12.64 -31.01
N ALA A 243 31.17 -11.47 -30.39
CA ALA A 243 32.51 -11.09 -29.93
C ALA A 243 32.66 -10.22 -28.66
N SER A 244 31.73 -10.17 -27.69
CA SER A 244 32.08 -9.56 -26.39
C SER A 244 31.51 -10.28 -25.18
N SER A 245 32.30 -10.36 -24.10
CA SER A 245 31.97 -11.01 -22.84
C SER A 245 30.91 -10.26 -21.99
N ALA A 246 30.37 -9.15 -22.50
CA ALA A 246 29.21 -8.43 -21.94
C ALA A 246 27.91 -8.69 -22.74
N ALA A 247 27.92 -9.75 -23.56
CA ALA A 247 26.88 -10.12 -24.51
C ALA A 247 25.59 -10.56 -23.83
N ASP A 248 24.67 -9.61 -23.70
CA ASP A 248 23.29 -9.75 -24.16
C ASP A 248 22.78 -8.34 -24.45
N SER A 249 23.15 -7.79 -25.61
CA SER A 249 22.61 -6.51 -26.10
C SER A 249 21.21 -6.67 -26.71
N ARG A 250 20.67 -7.90 -26.72
CA ARG A 250 19.40 -8.29 -27.32
C ARG A 250 18.54 -9.05 -26.32
N ALA A 251 17.25 -8.76 -26.31
CA ALA A 251 16.28 -9.56 -25.58
C ALA A 251 15.86 -10.79 -26.39
N ASP A 252 15.71 -10.60 -27.71
CA ASP A 252 15.36 -11.64 -28.69
C ASP A 252 15.77 -11.18 -30.11
N THR A 253 15.23 -11.83 -31.16
CA THR A 253 15.52 -11.46 -32.56
C THR A 253 14.84 -10.18 -33.03
N LYS A 254 13.88 -9.66 -32.28
CA LYS A 254 13.04 -8.49 -32.60
C LYS A 254 13.26 -7.32 -31.64
N HIS A 255 14.09 -7.49 -30.62
CA HIS A 255 14.30 -6.50 -29.57
C HIS A 255 15.76 -6.34 -29.19
N ILE A 256 16.14 -5.10 -28.93
CA ILE A 256 17.45 -4.70 -28.42
C ILE A 256 17.32 -4.11 -27.01
N TYR A 257 18.37 -4.21 -26.22
CA TYR A 257 18.44 -3.48 -24.95
C TYR A 257 19.02 -2.09 -25.15
N ILE A 258 18.31 -1.10 -24.62
CA ILE A 258 18.70 0.32 -24.68
C ILE A 258 18.73 0.87 -23.26
N CYS A 259 19.82 1.54 -22.88
CA CYS A 259 19.89 2.21 -21.58
C CYS A 259 18.87 3.35 -21.52
N ARG A 260 18.40 3.65 -20.31
CA ARG A 260 17.40 4.68 -20.03
C ARG A 260 17.77 6.03 -20.62
N ALA A 261 19.04 6.42 -20.58
CA ALA A 261 19.48 7.68 -21.17
C ALA A 261 19.25 7.73 -22.69
N CYS A 262 19.66 6.71 -23.43
CA CYS A 262 19.44 6.62 -24.88
C CYS A 262 17.95 6.48 -25.19
N TYR A 263 17.23 5.64 -24.45
CA TYR A 263 15.80 5.44 -24.61
C TYR A 263 15.03 6.75 -24.42
N SER A 264 15.25 7.46 -23.30
CA SER A 264 14.58 8.73 -23.01
C SER A 264 14.96 9.83 -24.01
N ALA A 265 16.21 9.90 -24.47
CA ALA A 265 16.61 10.88 -25.47
C ALA A 265 15.88 10.68 -26.81
N ILE A 266 15.81 9.42 -27.28
CA ILE A 266 15.09 9.07 -28.52
C ILE A 266 13.59 9.32 -28.35
N SER A 267 13.00 8.85 -27.25
CA SER A 267 11.56 9.00 -26.99
C SER A 267 11.15 10.47 -26.92
N ASN A 268 11.88 11.30 -26.16
CA ASN A 268 11.57 12.73 -26.04
C ASN A 268 11.64 13.45 -27.39
N ARG A 269 12.60 13.07 -28.25
CA ARG A 269 12.72 13.64 -29.59
C ARG A 269 11.58 13.18 -30.50
N SER A 270 11.20 11.90 -30.42
CA SER A 270 10.04 11.35 -31.15
C SER A 270 8.74 12.07 -30.76
N ASP A 271 8.53 12.32 -29.46
CA ASP A 271 7.37 13.04 -28.95
C ASP A 271 7.33 14.49 -29.44
N GLU A 272 8.47 15.18 -29.47
CA GLU A 272 8.56 16.55 -30.02
C GLU A 272 8.16 16.60 -31.49
N ILE A 273 8.66 15.66 -32.30
CA ILE A 273 8.34 15.54 -33.73
C ILE A 273 6.84 15.23 -33.91
N SER A 274 6.32 14.27 -33.16
CA SER A 274 4.92 13.83 -33.24
C SER A 274 3.96 14.97 -32.87
N LYS A 275 4.26 15.74 -31.83
CA LYS A 275 3.48 16.93 -31.45
C LYS A 275 3.46 17.97 -32.56
N ARG A 276 4.60 18.20 -33.22
CA ARG A 276 4.68 19.15 -34.34
C ARG A 276 3.80 18.73 -35.50
N TYR A 277 3.88 17.47 -35.93
CA TYR A 277 3.03 16.95 -37.00
C TYR A 277 1.55 16.96 -36.63
N TYR A 278 1.21 16.58 -35.39
CA TYR A 278 -0.17 16.65 -34.91
C TYR A 278 -0.73 18.08 -35.01
N GLN A 279 0.01 19.08 -34.52
CA GLN A 279 -0.39 20.48 -34.60
C GLN A 279 -0.56 20.96 -36.05
N GLN A 280 0.37 20.59 -36.94
CA GLN A 280 0.28 20.93 -38.36
C GLN A 280 -0.96 20.31 -39.02
N THR A 281 -1.26 19.05 -38.74
CA THR A 281 -2.46 18.37 -39.24
C THR A 281 -3.73 19.02 -38.72
N MET A 282 -3.80 19.35 -37.42
CA MET A 282 -4.95 20.04 -36.85
C MET A 282 -5.18 21.42 -37.50
N GLN A 283 -4.12 22.18 -37.75
CA GLN A 283 -4.21 23.47 -38.45
C GLN A 283 -4.72 23.29 -39.89
N GLN A 284 -4.22 22.29 -40.62
CA GLN A 284 -4.69 22.00 -41.98
C GLN A 284 -6.15 21.56 -42.01
N MET A 285 -6.59 20.74 -41.05
CA MET A 285 -7.99 20.33 -40.93
C MET A 285 -8.91 21.51 -40.62
N GLN A 286 -8.53 22.39 -39.70
CA GLN A 286 -9.31 23.61 -39.41
C GLN A 286 -9.38 24.54 -40.63
N ALA A 287 -8.27 24.71 -41.36
CA ALA A 287 -8.27 25.50 -42.59
C ALA A 287 -9.16 24.88 -43.68
N MET A 288 -9.17 23.55 -43.80
CA MET A 288 -10.03 22.82 -44.72
C MET A 288 -11.51 22.96 -44.32
N GLU A 289 -11.84 22.80 -43.04
CA GLU A 289 -13.19 22.98 -42.52
C GLU A 289 -13.70 24.41 -42.78
N ALA A 290 -12.88 25.43 -42.53
CA ALA A 290 -13.23 26.81 -42.82
C ALA A 290 -13.51 27.06 -44.31
N ARG A 291 -12.71 26.46 -45.21
CA ARG A 291 -12.95 26.53 -46.66
C ARG A 291 -14.27 25.85 -47.05
N LEU A 292 -14.52 24.64 -46.54
CA LEU A 292 -15.75 23.91 -46.82
C LEU A 292 -16.99 24.68 -46.30
N GLN A 293 -16.93 25.27 -45.10
CA GLN A 293 -18.01 26.09 -44.58
C GLN A 293 -18.25 27.34 -45.44
N ALA A 294 -17.19 27.98 -45.94
CA ALA A 294 -17.32 29.11 -46.85
C ALA A 294 -17.95 28.72 -48.19
N GLU A 295 -17.59 27.58 -48.77
CA GLU A 295 -18.20 27.04 -49.98
C GLU A 295 -19.68 26.68 -49.77
N ILE A 296 -20.03 26.05 -48.64
CA ILE A 296 -21.41 25.74 -48.27
C ILE A 296 -22.23 27.04 -48.17
N ALA A 297 -21.72 28.06 -47.50
CA ALA A 297 -22.40 29.34 -47.37
C ALA A 297 -22.60 30.02 -48.74
N ALA A 298 -21.58 29.98 -49.60
CA ALA A 298 -21.69 30.51 -50.96
C ALA A 298 -22.76 29.76 -51.78
N LEU A 299 -22.78 28.43 -51.75
CA LEU A 299 -23.80 27.62 -52.41
C LEU A 299 -25.21 27.90 -51.87
N GLN A 300 -25.37 28.00 -50.55
CA GLN A 300 -26.64 28.34 -49.93
C GLN A 300 -27.15 29.71 -50.39
N SER A 301 -26.27 30.71 -50.50
CA SER A 301 -26.64 32.04 -51.00
C SER A 301 -27.10 32.00 -52.46
N GLN A 302 -26.43 31.22 -53.32
CA GLN A 302 -26.82 31.05 -54.72
C GLN A 302 -28.19 30.36 -54.84
N ILE A 303 -28.43 29.30 -54.04
CA ILE A 303 -29.73 28.61 -54.00
C ILE A 303 -30.85 29.57 -53.53
N ALA A 304 -30.59 30.38 -52.50
CA ALA A 304 -31.56 31.36 -52.02
C ALA A 304 -31.91 32.39 -53.10
N PHE A 305 -30.91 32.89 -53.83
CA PHE A 305 -31.12 33.81 -54.96
C PHE A 305 -31.93 33.17 -56.09
N ALA A 306 -31.60 31.93 -56.47
CA ALA A 306 -32.33 31.19 -57.49
C ALA A 306 -33.79 30.88 -57.09
N ARG A 307 -34.08 30.77 -55.80
CA ARG A 307 -35.46 30.59 -55.28
C ARG A 307 -36.27 31.88 -55.24
N MET A 308 -35.64 33.05 -55.15
CA MET A 308 -36.31 34.36 -55.21
C MET A 308 -36.61 34.83 -56.64
N GLY A 309 -35.92 34.27 -57.64
CA GLY A 309 -36.14 34.56 -59.07
C GLY A 309 -37.22 33.70 -59.75
N ARG A 310 -38.04 32.97 -58.98
CA ARG A 310 -39.25 32.27 -59.42
C ARG A 310 -40.47 32.89 -58.73
#